data_AF-A0A970DY90-F1
#
_entry.id   AF-A0A970DY90-F1
#
_cell.length_a   1.000
_cell.length_b   1.000
_cell.length_c   1.000
_cell.angle_alpha   90.00
_cell.angle_beta   90.00
_cell.angle_gamma   90.00
#
_symmetry.space_group_name_H-M   'P 1'
#
loop_
_entity.id
_entity.type
_entity.pdbx_description
1 polymer ?
#
loop_
_entity_poly.entity_id
_entity_poly.type
_entity_poly.pdbx_seq_one_letter_code
_entity_poly.pdbx_strand_id
1 'polypeptide(L)'
;MSDIPTKEIGELLDIVSSKLPNLIKEIHATIFSEEGASQLGKAVAAFYKNLMEAGMSQEDAVALTRDYMQTLSAITNQFKG
;
A
#
# COMPACT_ATOMS: atom_id res chain seq x y z
N MET A 1 24.10 10.58 -34.03
CA MET A 1 23.42 10.52 -32.71
C MET A 1 22.17 9.70 -32.95
N SER A 2 21.93 8.63 -32.19
CA SER A 2 20.68 7.88 -32.33
C SER A 2 19.53 8.77 -31.92
N ASP A 3 18.52 8.93 -32.79
CA ASP A 3 17.30 9.64 -32.42
C ASP A 3 16.65 8.93 -31.23
N ILE A 4 16.29 9.70 -30.21
CA ILE A 4 15.55 9.19 -29.06
C ILE A 4 14.14 8.84 -29.55
N PRO A 5 13.63 7.62 -29.32
CA PRO A 5 12.32 7.17 -29.79
C PRO A 5 11.19 7.78 -28.95
N THR A 6 10.95 9.08 -29.09
CA THR A 6 10.02 9.85 -28.25
C THR A 6 8.57 9.38 -28.38
N LYS A 7 8.20 8.82 -29.54
CA LYS A 7 6.84 8.30 -29.80
C LYS A 7 6.58 7.02 -29.01
N GLU A 8 7.49 6.06 -29.10
CA GLU A 8 7.42 4.78 -28.38
C GLU A 8 7.48 5.01 -26.88
N ILE A 9 8.27 5.99 -26.42
CA ILE A 9 8.29 6.42 -25.02
C ILE A 9 6.93 6.99 -24.61
N GLY A 10 6.32 7.84 -25.44
CA GLY A 10 4.98 8.39 -25.19
C GLY A 10 3.92 7.29 -25.06
N GLU A 11 3.90 6.34 -26.01
CA GLU A 11 2.98 5.20 -25.98
C GLU A 11 3.18 4.32 -24.73
N LEU A 12 4.43 4.09 -24.32
CA LEU A 12 4.73 3.36 -23.09
C LEU A 12 4.24 4.11 -21.85
N LEU A 13 4.45 5.42 -21.77
CA LEU A 13 4.00 6.25 -20.66
C LEU A 13 2.47 6.31 -20.57
N ASP A 14 1.76 6.31 -21.69
CA ASP A 14 0.30 6.23 -21.75
C ASP A 14 -0.21 4.86 -21.25
N ILE A 15 0.48 3.78 -21.62
CA ILE A 15 0.15 2.44 -21.11
C ILE A 15 0.41 2.35 -19.60
N VAL A 16 1.53 2.88 -19.11
CA VAL A 16 1.86 2.87 -17.68
C VAL A 16 0.88 3.73 -16.88
N SER A 17 0.59 4.94 -17.35
CA SER A 17 -0.33 5.87 -16.68
C SER A 17 -1.77 5.37 -16.62
N SER A 18 -2.19 4.51 -17.57
CA SER A 18 -3.50 3.87 -17.53
C SER A 18 -3.54 2.60 -16.68
N LYS A 19 -2.51 1.76 -16.74
CA LYS A 19 -2.48 0.47 -16.02
C LYS A 19 -2.16 0.60 -14.54
N LEU A 20 -1.24 1.49 -14.17
CA LEU A 20 -0.77 1.63 -12.80
C LEU A 20 -1.89 2.08 -11.85
N PRO A 21 -2.71 3.11 -12.14
CA PRO A 21 -3.82 3.50 -11.26
C PRO A 21 -4.88 2.40 -11.13
N ASN A 22 -5.17 1.67 -12.21
CA ASN A 22 -6.15 0.58 -12.17
C ASN A 22 -5.68 -0.57 -11.27
N LEU A 23 -4.42 -0.99 -11.38
CA LEU A 23 -3.84 -2.00 -10.50
C LEU A 23 -3.98 -1.60 -9.02
N ILE A 24 -3.77 -0.33 -8.71
CA ILE A 24 -3.83 0.14 -7.32
C ILE A 24 -5.28 0.21 -6.81
N LYS A 25 -6.23 0.60 -7.66
CA LYS A 25 -7.67 0.52 -7.34
C LYS A 25 -8.10 -0.92 -7.05
N GLU A 26 -7.63 -1.89 -7.82
CA GLU A 26 -7.92 -3.31 -7.61
C GLU A 26 -7.34 -3.81 -6.29
N ILE A 27 -6.06 -3.53 -6.01
CA ILE A 27 -5.42 -3.87 -4.73
C ILE A 27 -6.18 -3.24 -3.56
N HIS A 28 -6.56 -1.96 -3.68
CA HIS A 28 -7.37 -1.29 -2.67
C HIS A 28 -8.72 -2.01 -2.47
N ALA A 29 -9.45 -2.29 -3.55
CA ALA A 29 -10.73 -3.01 -3.46
C ALA A 29 -10.59 -4.39 -2.79
N THR A 30 -9.49 -5.11 -3.08
CA THR A 30 -9.19 -6.38 -2.42
C THR A 30 -8.93 -6.20 -0.93
N ILE A 31 -8.06 -5.26 -0.54
CA ILE A 31 -7.70 -5.01 0.87
C ILE A 31 -8.91 -4.52 1.69
N PHE A 32 -9.76 -3.67 1.11
CA PHE A 32 -10.94 -3.10 1.78
C PHE A 32 -12.23 -3.89 1.54
N SER A 33 -12.15 -5.07 0.94
CA SER A 33 -13.25 -6.05 0.97
C SER A 33 -13.44 -6.59 2.39
N GLU A 34 -14.57 -7.23 2.69
CA GLU A 34 -14.82 -7.82 4.01
C GLU A 34 -13.74 -8.86 4.40
N GLU A 35 -13.40 -9.74 3.45
CA GLU A 35 -12.35 -10.74 3.63
C GLU A 35 -10.97 -10.09 3.78
N GLY A 36 -10.65 -9.11 2.93
CA GLY A 36 -9.39 -8.37 2.99
C GLY A 36 -9.22 -7.61 4.29
N ALA A 37 -10.28 -6.93 4.75
CA ALA A 37 -10.28 -6.18 6.01
C ALA A 37 -10.10 -7.12 7.21
N SER A 38 -10.74 -8.30 7.18
CA SER A 38 -10.58 -9.34 8.20
C SER A 38 -9.13 -9.86 8.25
N GLN A 39 -8.54 -10.18 7.10
CA GLN A 39 -7.15 -10.62 7.02
C GLN A 39 -6.16 -9.54 7.46
N LEU A 40 -6.38 -8.29 7.03
CA LEU A 40 -5.57 -7.15 7.45
C LEU A 40 -5.65 -6.94 8.96
N GLY A 41 -6.85 -7.00 9.54
CA GLY A 41 -7.04 -6.90 10.99
C GLY A 41 -6.27 -7.96 11.77
N LYS A 42 -6.28 -9.22 11.29
CA LYS A 42 -5.47 -10.30 11.88
C LYS A 42 -3.97 -10.03 11.78
N ALA A 43 -3.50 -9.54 10.64
CA ALA A 43 -2.09 -9.19 10.44
C ALA A 43 -1.65 -8.05 11.37
N VAL A 44 -2.47 -7.01 11.51
CA VAL A 44 -2.21 -5.88 12.42
C VAL A 44 -2.16 -6.35 13.87
N ALA A 45 -3.10 -7.20 14.29
CA ALA A 45 -3.12 -7.76 15.63
C ALA A 45 -1.89 -8.62 15.92
N ALA A 46 -1.48 -9.45 14.95
CA ALA A 46 -0.28 -10.27 15.05
C ALA A 46 0.99 -9.41 15.14
N PHE A 47 1.10 -8.36 14.32
CA PHE A 47 2.21 -7.41 14.36
C PHE A 47 2.34 -6.75 15.74
N TYR A 48 1.26 -6.17 16.26
CA TYR A 48 1.22 -5.59 17.60
C TYR A 48 1.63 -6.60 18.68
N LYS A 49 1.07 -7.82 18.63
CA LYS A 49 1.39 -8.88 19.58
C LYS A 49 2.88 -9.24 19.56
N ASN A 50 3.47 -9.37 18.38
CA ASN A 50 4.90 -9.69 18.24
C ASN A 50 5.80 -8.58 18.80
N LEU A 51 5.42 -7.30 18.65
CA LEU A 51 6.15 -6.19 19.26
C LEU A 51 6.12 -6.28 20.79
N MET A 52 4.95 -6.55 21.36
CA MET A 52 4.79 -6.75 22.81
C MET A 52 5.62 -7.94 23.30
N GLU A 53 5.60 -9.06 22.58
CA GLU A 53 6.40 -10.26 22.91
C GLU A 53 7.91 -10.00 22.82
N ALA A 54 8.34 -9.11 21.93
CA ALA A 54 9.74 -8.66 21.83
C ALA A 54 10.15 -7.70 22.96
N GLY A 55 9.25 -7.39 23.91
CA GLY A 55 9.53 -6.54 25.06
C GLY A 55 9.30 -5.05 24.81
N MET A 56 8.65 -4.66 23.70
CA MET A 56 8.26 -3.28 23.45
C MET A 56 7.19 -2.84 24.45
N SER A 57 7.21 -1.57 24.86
CA SER A 57 6.16 -1.02 25.70
C SER A 57 4.81 -1.01 24.95
N GLN A 58 3.70 -1.09 25.68
CA GLN A 58 2.37 -1.04 25.06
C GLN A 58 2.16 0.25 24.26
N GLU A 59 2.63 1.38 24.78
CA GLU A 59 2.52 2.67 24.13
C GLU A 59 3.28 2.69 22.80
N ASP A 60 4.54 2.27 22.80
CA ASP A 60 5.38 2.23 21.60
C ASP A 60 4.85 1.23 20.57
N ALA A 61 4.37 0.07 21.01
CA ALA A 61 3.81 -0.95 20.12
C ALA A 61 2.53 -0.46 19.44
N VAL A 62 1.65 0.24 20.18
CA VAL A 62 0.46 0.88 19.61
C VAL A 62 0.86 1.99 18.63
N ALA A 63 1.83 2.83 18.99
CA ALA A 63 2.30 3.92 18.15
C ALA A 63 2.87 3.38 16.82
N LEU A 64 3.80 2.43 16.87
CA LEU A 64 4.42 1.86 15.68
C LEU A 64 3.42 1.13 14.79
N THR A 65 2.47 0.41 15.39
CA THR A 65 1.38 -0.25 14.64
C THR A 65 0.50 0.76 13.93
N ARG A 66 0.15 1.88 14.60
CA ARG A 66 -0.63 2.97 14.02
C ARG A 66 0.12 3.64 12.87
N ASP A 67 1.39 3.98 13.07
CA ASP A 67 2.22 4.67 12.07
C ASP A 67 2.40 3.81 10.81
N TYR A 68 2.58 2.50 10.98
CA TYR A 68 2.63 1.56 9.86
C TYR A 68 1.31 1.55 9.06
N MET A 69 0.17 1.50 9.76
CA MET A 69 -1.15 1.54 9.13
C MET A 69 -1.46 2.88 8.45
N GLN A 70 -0.99 3.99 9.02
CA GLN A 70 -1.10 5.30 8.40
C GLN A 70 -0.28 5.39 7.11
N THR A 71 0.93 4.82 7.10
CA THR A 71 1.78 4.74 5.90
C THR A 71 1.09 3.97 4.78
N LEU A 72 0.51 2.80 5.09
CA LEU A 72 -0.28 2.02 4.11
C LEU A 72 -1.50 2.81 3.59
N SER A 73 -2.19 3.52 4.47
CA SER A 73 -3.35 4.34 4.11
C SER A 73 -2.96 5.54 3.24
N ALA A 74 -1.83 6.18 3.53
CA ALA A 74 -1.32 7.32 2.76
C ALA A 74 -0.95 6.91 1.33
N ILE A 75 -0.25 5.79 1.17
CA ILE A 75 0.10 5.21 -0.14
C ILE A 75 -1.18 4.93 -0.92
N THR A 76 -2.13 4.19 -0.33
CA THR A 76 -3.37 3.83 -1.04
C THR A 76 -4.23 5.05 -1.40
N ASN A 77 -4.25 6.09 -0.58
CA ASN A 77 -4.99 7.32 -0.87
C ASN A 77 -4.34 8.19 -1.95
N GLN A 78 -3.01 8.20 -2.08
CA GLN A 78 -2.32 8.93 -3.18
C GLN A 78 -2.72 8.43 -4.57
N PHE A 79 -3.11 7.17 -4.68
CA PHE A 79 -3.50 6.55 -5.95
C PHE A 79 -5.02 6.52 -6.20
N LYS A 80 -5.81 7.07 -5.27
CA LYS A 80 -7.24 7.34 -5.50
C LYS A 80 -7.48 8.64 -6.28
N GLY A 81 -6.47 9.52 -6.34
CA GLY A 81 -6.48 10.79 -7.08
C GLY A 81 -6.30 10.60 -8.58
#